data_AF-A0A2P2IGD2-F1
#
_entry.id   AF-A0A2P2IGD2-F1
#
_cell.length_a   1.000
_cell.length_b   1.000
_cell.length_c   1.000
_cell.angle_alpha   90.00
_cell.angle_beta   90.00
_cell.angle_gamma   90.00
#
_symmetry.space_group_name_H-M   'P 1'
#
loop_
_entity.id
_entity.type
_entity.pdbx_description
1 polymer ?
#
loop_
_entity_poly.entity_id
_entity_poly.type
_entity_poly.pdbx_seq_one_letter_code
_entity_poly.pdbx_strand_id
1 'polypeptide(L)'
;MEETKIIYHIDDEETPYLVKIPKAPEKVTLGDFKNVINRPNYKFFFKAMDDDFGVVKEEIVDDDAPLPAFNQRVVSWIVSADTSVADSLSQCGDEGAPRHQAYHSSGGESTGGGGGGGGGNTLDDTTCTETD
;
A
#
# COMPACT_ATOMS: atom_id res chain seq x y z
N MET A 1 -24.80 1.86 24.08
CA MET A 1 -23.80 0.78 23.95
C MET A 1 -22.49 1.44 23.60
N GLU A 2 -21.42 1.14 24.32
CA GLU A 2 -20.09 1.64 23.96
C GLU A 2 -19.58 0.86 22.73
N GLU A 3 -19.00 1.57 21.76
CA GLU A 3 -18.43 0.99 20.54
C GLU A 3 -16.94 1.30 20.48
N THR A 4 -16.18 0.39 19.87
CA THR A 4 -14.77 0.63 19.52
C THR A 4 -14.65 0.78 18.02
N LYS A 5 -13.99 1.86 17.58
CA LYS A 5 -13.67 2.07 16.17
C LYS A 5 -12.29 1.49 15.88
N ILE A 6 -12.21 0.57 14.94
CA ILE A 6 -10.93 0.02 14.50
C ILE A 6 -10.69 0.51 13.08
N ILE A 7 -9.59 1.24 12.91
CA ILE A 7 -9.07 1.69 11.62
C ILE A 7 -7.94 0.75 11.26
N TYR A 8 -8.00 0.10 10.11
CA TYR A 8 -6.99 -0.89 9.72
C TYR A 8 -6.52 -0.72 8.28
N HIS A 9 -5.24 -1.01 8.06
CA HIS A 9 -4.61 -1.10 6.75
C HIS A 9 -4.42 -2.58 6.41
N ILE A 10 -4.61 -2.95 5.15
CA ILE A 10 -4.29 -4.29 4.64
C ILE A 10 -3.12 -4.12 3.68
N ASP A 11 -2.03 -4.85 3.93
CA ASP A 11 -0.84 -4.87 3.07
C ASP A 11 -0.41 -3.43 2.67
N ASP A 12 -0.29 -3.14 1.37
CA ASP A 12 0.13 -1.85 0.83
C ASP A 12 -1.04 -0.95 0.37
N GLU A 13 -2.27 -1.25 0.79
CA GLU A 13 -3.42 -0.42 0.43
C GLU A 13 -3.34 0.98 1.06
N GLU A 14 -3.47 2.02 0.23
CA GLU A 14 -3.36 3.43 0.68
C GLU A 14 -4.54 3.87 1.56
N THR A 15 -5.75 3.39 1.27
CA THR A 15 -6.97 3.82 1.97
C THR A 15 -7.29 2.86 3.11
N PRO A 16 -7.27 3.31 4.38
CA PRO A 16 -7.61 2.45 5.49
C PRO A 16 -9.11 2.16 5.56
N TYR A 17 -9.44 0.99 6.09
CA TYR A 17 -10.80 0.58 6.38
C TYR A 17 -11.18 0.94 7.81
N LEU A 18 -12.49 1.06 8.05
CA LEU A 18 -13.04 1.29 9.39
C LEU A 18 -14.14 0.28 9.69
N VAL A 19 -14.02 -0.38 10.84
CA VAL A 19 -15.09 -1.19 11.41
C VAL A 19 -15.45 -0.69 12.81
N LYS A 20 -16.66 -1.03 13.25
CA LYS A 20 -17.19 -0.69 14.57
C LYS A 20 -17.58 -1.96 15.30
N ILE A 21 -16.95 -2.21 16.44
CA ILE A 21 -17.27 -3.35 17.29
C ILE A 21 -18.17 -2.84 18.43
N PRO A 22 -19.34 -3.45 18.68
CA PRO A 22 -20.25 -3.06 19.75
C PRO A 22 -19.75 -3.54 21.13
N LYS A 23 -18.50 -3.23 21.45
CA LYS A 23 -17.82 -3.49 22.71
C LYS A 23 -17.06 -2.24 23.14
N ALA A 24 -17.00 -2.02 24.45
CA ALA A 24 -16.16 -1.00 25.03
C ALA A 24 -14.67 -1.25 24.69
N PRO A 25 -13.84 -0.21 24.55
CA PRO A 25 -12.43 -0.36 24.20
C PRO A 25 -11.63 -1.21 25.19
N GLU A 26 -12.06 -1.22 26.45
CA GLU A 26 -11.42 -1.98 27.53
C GLU A 26 -11.73 -3.49 27.48
N LYS A 27 -12.67 -3.89 26.61
CA LYS A 27 -13.18 -5.27 26.49
C LYS A 27 -13.03 -5.86 25.09
N VAL A 28 -12.55 -5.06 24.13
CA VAL A 28 -12.36 -5.52 22.76
C VAL A 28 -11.08 -6.35 22.68
N THR A 29 -11.16 -7.49 22.02
CA THR A 29 -10.05 -8.44 21.89
C THR A 29 -9.63 -8.62 20.44
N LEU A 30 -8.47 -9.26 20.23
CA LEU A 30 -8.07 -9.67 18.89
C LEU A 30 -9.09 -10.61 18.24
N GLY A 31 -9.65 -11.56 19.00
CA GLY A 31 -10.67 -12.48 18.52
C GLY A 31 -11.92 -11.75 18.01
N ASP A 32 -12.35 -10.69 18.70
CA ASP A 32 -13.45 -9.84 18.23
C ASP A 32 -13.15 -9.20 16.88
N PHE A 33 -11.93 -8.69 16.71
CA PHE A 33 -11.52 -8.08 15.46
C PHE A 33 -11.41 -9.09 14.32
N LYS A 34 -10.78 -10.25 14.57
CA LYS A 34 -10.70 -11.35 13.61
C LYS A 34 -12.08 -11.83 13.16
N ASN A 35 -13.05 -11.93 14.07
CA ASN A 35 -14.42 -12.31 13.74
C ASN A 35 -15.11 -11.32 12.78
N VAL A 36 -14.78 -10.02 12.87
CA VAL A 36 -15.32 -8.99 11.98
C VAL A 36 -14.65 -9.01 10.61
N ILE A 37 -13.32 -9.19 10.58
CA ILE A 37 -12.55 -9.27 9.32
C ILE A 37 -12.88 -10.58 8.57
N ASN A 38 -13.08 -11.68 9.31
CA ASN A 38 -13.39 -13.02 8.81
C ASN A 38 -12.47 -13.48 7.65
N ARG A 39 -11.17 -13.19 7.76
CA ARG A 39 -10.17 -13.66 6.81
C ARG A 39 -9.06 -14.46 7.51
N PRO A 40 -8.69 -15.64 6.99
CA PRO A 40 -7.61 -16.45 7.55
C PRO A 40 -6.22 -15.92 7.17
N ASN A 41 -5.18 -16.40 7.85
CA ASN A 41 -3.76 -16.23 7.48
C ASN A 41 -3.23 -14.79 7.47
N TYR A 42 -3.54 -14.02 8.50
CA TYR A 42 -2.98 -12.67 8.68
C TYR A 42 -2.21 -12.54 9.98
N LYS A 43 -1.19 -11.68 9.97
CA LYS A 43 -0.54 -11.13 11.16
C LYS A 43 -1.17 -9.78 11.49
N PHE A 44 -1.38 -9.53 12.77
CA PHE A 44 -2.07 -8.33 13.25
C PHE A 44 -1.13 -7.49 14.10
N PHE A 45 -0.84 -6.29 13.60
CA PHE A 45 -0.05 -5.30 14.31
C PHE A 45 -0.93 -4.15 14.74
N PHE A 46 -0.63 -3.55 15.88
CA PHE A 46 -1.43 -2.49 16.48
C PHE A 46 -0.56 -1.32 16.88
N LYS A 47 -1.11 -0.10 16.76
CA LYS A 47 -0.46 1.09 17.28
C LYS A 47 -0.54 1.05 18.80
N ALA A 48 0.58 0.81 19.45
CA ALA A 48 0.69 0.74 20.90
C ALA A 48 1.65 1.83 21.43
N MET A 49 1.64 2.00 22.74
CA MET A 49 2.60 2.81 23.47
C MET A 49 3.47 1.88 24.30
N ASP A 50 4.76 1.89 24.03
CA ASP A 50 5.79 1.23 24.83
C ASP A 50 6.48 2.27 25.72
N ASP A 51 6.86 1.87 26.94
CA ASP A 51 7.40 2.78 27.95
C ASP A 51 8.80 3.31 27.59
N ASP A 52 9.60 2.54 26.86
CA ASP A 52 10.99 2.87 26.52
C ASP A 52 11.10 3.46 25.10
N PHE A 53 10.31 2.93 24.15
CA PHE A 53 10.40 3.27 22.74
C PHE A 53 9.32 4.26 22.28
N GLY A 54 8.28 4.48 23.09
CA GLY A 54 7.14 5.31 22.72
C GLY A 54 6.19 4.59 21.74
N VAL A 55 5.80 5.25 20.66
CA VAL A 55 4.80 4.68 19.73
C VAL A 55 5.41 3.55 18.90
N VAL A 56 4.86 2.34 19.01
CA VAL A 56 5.34 1.14 18.31
C VAL A 56 4.21 0.42 17.55
N LYS A 57 4.59 -0.53 16.69
CA LYS A 57 3.67 -1.51 16.07
C LYS A 57 3.80 -2.85 16.82
N GLU A 58 2.95 -3.06 17.81
CA GLU A 58 2.93 -4.29 18.60
C GLU A 58 2.21 -5.41 17.82
N GLU A 59 2.84 -6.58 17.71
CA GLU A 59 2.19 -7.78 17.16
C GLU A 59 1.38 -8.47 18.27
N ILE A 60 0.09 -8.72 18.03
CA ILE A 60 -0.76 -9.47 18.95
C ILE A 60 -1.21 -10.75 18.25
N VAL A 61 -0.93 -11.89 18.88
CA VAL A 61 -1.21 -13.23 18.33
C VAL A 61 -2.32 -13.96 19.09
N ASP A 62 -2.53 -13.62 20.36
CA ASP A 62 -3.51 -14.23 21.25
C ASP A 62 -4.91 -13.63 21.02
N ASP A 63 -5.90 -14.48 20.74
CA ASP A 63 -7.27 -14.07 20.46
C ASP A 63 -7.97 -13.45 21.67
N ASP A 64 -7.55 -13.84 22.88
CA ASP A 64 -8.10 -13.32 24.13
C ASP A 64 -7.43 -12.01 24.58
N ALA A 65 -6.34 -11.58 23.91
CA ALA A 65 -5.61 -10.38 24.30
C ALA A 65 -6.41 -9.09 23.98
N PRO A 66 -6.40 -8.10 24.89
CA PRO A 66 -7.04 -6.82 24.67
C PRO A 66 -6.29 -5.99 23.61
N LEU A 67 -7.02 -5.19 22.84
CA LEU A 67 -6.39 -4.34 21.82
C LEU A 67 -5.93 -2.99 22.39
N PRO A 68 -4.76 -2.46 21.98
CA PRO A 68 -4.32 -1.12 22.32
C PRO A 68 -5.29 -0.07 21.78
N ALA A 69 -6.01 0.61 22.68
CA ALA A 69 -7.01 1.60 22.34
C ALA A 69 -6.65 2.98 22.90
N PHE A 70 -6.79 4.02 22.07
CA PHE A 70 -6.63 5.42 22.47
C PHE A 70 -7.86 6.21 22.03
N ASN A 71 -8.55 6.85 22.99
CA ASN A 71 -9.79 7.59 22.72
C ASN A 71 -10.85 6.77 21.94
N GLN A 72 -11.09 5.53 22.37
CA GLN A 72 -12.04 4.59 21.75
C GLN A 72 -11.67 4.18 20.31
N ARG A 73 -10.42 4.41 19.90
CA ARG A 73 -9.90 4.05 18.57
C ARG A 73 -8.73 3.09 18.70
N VAL A 74 -8.76 2.08 17.84
CA VAL A 74 -7.65 1.16 17.60
C VAL A 74 -7.15 1.42 16.19
N VAL A 75 -5.83 1.42 16.01
CA VAL A 75 -5.20 1.46 14.68
C VAL A 75 -4.45 0.16 14.47
N SER A 76 -4.72 -0.52 13.36
CA SER A 76 -4.10 -1.80 13.03
C SER A 76 -3.46 -1.81 11.64
N TRP A 77 -2.45 -2.65 11.48
CA TRP A 77 -1.88 -3.05 10.20
C TRP A 77 -1.99 -4.56 10.11
N ILE A 78 -2.64 -5.03 9.05
CA ILE A 78 -2.87 -6.44 8.78
C ILE A 78 -1.94 -6.81 7.63
N VAL A 79 -1.09 -7.81 7.86
CA VAL A 79 -0.13 -8.30 6.86
C VAL A 79 -0.48 -9.73 6.49
N SER A 80 -0.70 -9.98 5.19
CA SER A 80 -0.94 -11.31 4.65
C SER A 80 0.24 -12.23 5.02
N ALA A 81 -0.04 -13.41 5.58
CA ALA A 81 1.01 -14.36 5.95
C ALA A 81 1.60 -15.13 4.75
N ASP A 82 1.12 -14.85 3.54
CA ASP A 82 1.65 -15.43 2.31
C ASP A 82 3.09 -14.97 2.07
N THR A 83 3.99 -15.94 2.05
CA THR A 83 5.43 -15.76 1.81
C THR A 83 5.64 -15.31 0.37
N SER A 84 5.78 -14.02 0.09
CA SER A 84 6.16 -13.54 -1.24
C SER A 84 6.94 -12.23 -1.15
N VAL A 85 8.24 -12.41 -0.94
CA VAL A 85 9.29 -11.48 -1.34
C VAL A 85 9.23 -11.27 -2.86
N ALA A 86 8.28 -10.48 -3.34
CA ALA A 86 8.12 -10.29 -4.77
C ALA A 86 7.56 -8.91 -5.14
N ASP A 87 8.15 -7.82 -4.64
CA ASP A 87 8.01 -6.52 -5.34
C ASP A 87 9.14 -5.51 -5.03
N SER A 88 10.37 -5.98 -4.79
CA SER A 88 11.52 -5.06 -4.58
C SER A 88 12.73 -5.35 -5.46
N LEU A 89 12.60 -6.18 -6.50
CA LEU A 89 13.64 -6.34 -7.51
C LEU A 89 13.09 -6.05 -8.91
N SER A 90 12.95 -4.77 -9.21
CA SER A 90 13.01 -4.29 -10.59
C SER A 90 13.80 -2.99 -10.59
N GLN A 91 15.10 -3.11 -10.36
CA GLN A 91 16.08 -2.05 -10.55
C GLN A 91 17.28 -2.64 -11.31
N CYS A 92 17.75 -1.86 -12.28
CA CYS A 92 18.87 -2.04 -13.23
C CYS A 92 18.63 -2.94 -14.46
N GLY A 93 18.41 -2.27 -15.59
CA GLY A 93 18.80 -2.73 -16.91
C GLY A 93 19.67 -1.66 -17.56
N ASP A 94 20.80 -1.33 -16.94
CA ASP A 94 21.96 -0.77 -17.65
C ASP A 94 22.89 -1.95 -17.89
N GLU A 95 23.21 -2.23 -19.16
CA GLU A 95 24.51 -2.74 -19.61
C GLU A 95 24.43 -3.18 -21.09
N GLY A 96 25.33 -2.60 -21.90
CA GLY A 96 26.01 -3.37 -22.95
C GLY A 96 25.54 -3.17 -24.39
N ALA A 97 26.04 -2.13 -25.06
CA ALA A 97 26.23 -2.16 -26.50
C ALA A 97 27.19 -3.30 -26.90
N PRO A 98 26.97 -3.95 -28.06
CA PRO A 98 28.08 -4.04 -29.01
C PRO A 98 27.68 -3.82 -30.48
N ARG A 99 28.41 -2.86 -31.08
CA ARG A 99 29.05 -2.84 -32.41
C ARG A 99 28.50 -3.62 -33.62
N HIS A 100 28.44 -2.86 -34.73
CA HIS A 100 28.57 -3.21 -36.16
C HIS A 100 27.38 -3.99 -36.76
N GLN A 101 26.86 -3.67 -37.96
CA GLN A 101 27.59 -3.39 -39.19
C GLN A 101 26.65 -2.73 -40.23
N ALA A 102 27.19 -1.78 -41.00
CA ALA A 102 26.52 -1.20 -42.15
C ALA A 102 26.38 -2.23 -43.28
N TYR A 103 25.20 -2.31 -43.91
CA TYR A 103 25.02 -2.87 -45.25
C TYR A 103 23.99 -2.06 -46.03
N HIS A 104 24.35 -1.78 -47.28
CA HIS A 104 23.65 -0.95 -48.24
C HIS A 104 22.47 -1.66 -48.93
N SER A 105 21.52 -0.83 -49.38
CA SER A 105 20.87 -0.84 -50.71
C SER A 105 19.36 -1.10 -50.80
N SER A 106 18.74 -0.13 -51.49
CA SER A 106 17.65 -0.22 -52.49
C SER A 106 16.21 -0.55 -52.04
N GLY A 107 15.37 0.48 -52.18
CA GLY A 107 14.25 0.47 -53.14
C GLY A 107 12.88 -0.02 -52.65
N GLY A 108 11.84 0.77 -52.93
CA GLY A 108 10.45 0.28 -53.02
C GLY A 108 9.40 1.21 -52.45
N GLU A 109 8.76 2.00 -53.32
CA GLU A 109 7.47 2.65 -53.08
C GLU A 109 6.39 1.66 -52.64
N SER A 110 5.53 2.07 -51.70
CA SER A 110 4.13 1.62 -51.64
C SER A 110 3.29 2.63 -50.88
N THR A 111 2.17 2.95 -51.50
CA THR A 111 1.18 3.99 -51.18
C THR A 111 0.06 3.46 -50.28
N GLY A 112 -0.57 4.39 -49.53
CA GLY A 112 -1.84 4.22 -48.83
C GLY A 112 -1.68 4.12 -47.31
N GLY A 113 -2.41 4.82 -46.45
CA GLY A 113 -3.55 5.72 -46.60
C GLY A 113 -4.36 5.69 -45.29
N GLY A 114 -4.72 6.87 -44.76
CA GLY A 114 -5.63 7.06 -43.61
C GLY A 114 -4.92 7.21 -42.26
N GLY A 115 -5.22 8.14 -41.36
CA GLY A 115 -6.29 9.13 -41.25
C GLY A 115 -6.62 9.33 -39.76
N GLY A 116 -6.62 10.58 -39.28
CA GLY A 116 -7.05 11.01 -37.93
C GLY A 116 -5.94 10.91 -36.88
N GLY A 117 -5.66 11.89 -36.02
CA GLY A 117 -6.45 13.01 -35.52
C GLY A 117 -6.34 13.01 -33.99
N GLY A 118 -5.78 14.06 -33.40
CA GLY A 118 -5.59 14.24 -31.95
C GLY A 118 -4.20 14.80 -31.69
N GLY A 119 -4.02 16.10 -31.47
CA GLY A 119 -4.67 16.87 -30.40
C GLY A 119 -3.58 17.15 -29.36
N GLY A 120 -2.63 18.01 -29.74
CA GLY A 120 -1.56 18.45 -28.86
C GLY A 120 -2.12 19.46 -27.86
N ASN A 121 -2.17 19.07 -26.59
CA ASN A 121 -2.31 20.01 -25.49
C ASN A 121 -0.98 20.06 -24.75
N THR A 122 -0.16 21.00 -25.21
CA THR A 122 0.90 21.67 -24.45
C THR A 122 0.25 22.34 -23.23
N LEU A 123 0.61 21.93 -22.02
CA LEU A 123 0.51 22.77 -20.82
C LEU A 123 1.72 22.50 -19.92
N ASP A 124 2.73 23.31 -20.21
CA ASP A 124 3.74 23.94 -19.36
C ASP A 124 3.76 23.64 -17.84
N ASP A 125 4.89 23.03 -17.45
CA ASP A 125 5.80 23.42 -16.37
C ASP A 125 5.35 24.61 -15.49
N THR A 126 4.89 24.32 -14.27
CA THR A 126 4.76 25.34 -13.22
C THR A 126 5.98 25.28 -12.31
N THR A 127 6.97 26.09 -12.68
CA THR A 127 8.17 26.42 -11.92
C THR A 127 7.85 26.89 -10.49
N CYS A 128 8.66 26.41 -9.55
CA CYS A 128 8.73 26.83 -8.16
C CYS A 128 9.25 28.28 -8.06
N THR A 129 8.62 29.10 -7.23
CA THR A 129 9.29 30.26 -6.65
C THR A 129 9.04 30.31 -5.16
N GLU A 130 10.12 30.04 -4.42
CA GLU A 130 10.32 30.35 -3.02
C GLU A 130 10.12 31.85 -2.79
N THR A 131 9.58 32.23 -1.63
CA THR A 131 9.76 33.59 -1.11
C THR A 131 9.95 33.49 0.40
N ASP A 132 11.00 34.21 0.83
CA ASP A 132 11.53 34.45 2.18
C ASP A 132 10.45 34.81 3.22
#